data_AF-A0AAW2PDS1-F1
#
_entry.id   AF-A0AAW2PDS1-F1
#
_cell.length_a   1.000
_cell.length_b   1.000
_cell.length_c   1.000
_cell.angle_alpha   90.00
_cell.angle_beta   90.00
_cell.angle_gamma   90.00
#
_symmetry.space_group_name_H-M   'P 1'
#
loop_
_entity.id
_entity.type
_entity.pdbx_description
1 polymer ?
#
loop_
_entity_poly.entity_id
_entity_poly.type
_entity_poly.pdbx_seq_one_letter_code
_entity_poly.pdbx_strand_id
1 'polypeptide(L)'
;MGFDMKVEKSRFLTYKSDLDLPISQLFELAKSAKSVIRLALDIGGGTGTFAAQMKRQNVTVLTTTMNLGAPYNEAVAIRGLVPLHAPLQQRLPVFDGVLRGGGYFLLDHFFSKRTDLDKVFTPLIGKLGYKKVKWAVANKTDSSGVKNGEVYLTALLQKPLSR
;
A
#
# COMPACT_ATOMS: atom_id res chain seq x y z
N MET A 1 21.91 -1.95 3.60
CA MET A 1 20.74 -2.07 2.71
C MET A 1 20.07 -3.40 3.03
N GLY A 2 18.77 -3.40 3.35
CA GLY A 2 18.05 -4.56 3.86
C GLY A 2 16.85 -4.16 4.72
N PHE A 3 15.94 -5.09 4.99
CA PHE A 3 14.81 -4.90 5.91
C PHE A 3 15.18 -5.38 7.32
N ASP A 4 14.74 -4.65 8.35
CA ASP A 4 14.88 -5.09 9.74
C ASP A 4 13.55 -5.66 10.25
N MET A 5 13.56 -6.96 10.53
CA MET A 5 12.40 -7.70 11.02
C MET A 5 11.87 -7.20 12.37
N LYS A 6 12.71 -6.60 13.22
CA LYS A 6 12.30 -6.02 14.50
C LYS A 6 11.43 -4.78 14.27
N VAL A 7 11.81 -3.94 13.31
CA VAL A 7 11.06 -2.75 12.91
C VAL A 7 9.80 -3.15 12.15
N GLU A 8 9.95 -4.01 11.14
CA GLU A 8 8.86 -4.46 10.26
C GLU A 8 7.69 -5.04 11.06
N LYS A 9 7.93 -5.83 12.11
CA LYS A 9 6.86 -6.43 12.94
C LYS A 9 5.89 -5.40 13.54
N SER A 10 6.37 -4.18 13.81
CA SER A 10 5.57 -3.12 14.46
C SER A 10 5.00 -2.08 13.49
N ARG A 11 5.40 -2.11 12.21
CA ARG A 11 5.14 -1.06 11.21
C ARG A 11 3.66 -0.68 11.02
N PHE A 12 2.75 -1.64 11.20
CA PHE A 12 1.30 -1.42 11.03
C PHE A 12 0.51 -1.49 12.34
N LEU A 13 1.20 -1.44 13.49
CA LEU A 13 0.57 -1.57 14.81
C LEU A 13 0.47 -0.25 15.56
N THR A 14 1.30 0.74 15.22
CA THR A 14 1.41 2.00 15.96
C THR A 14 1.38 3.19 15.01
N TYR A 15 0.75 4.29 15.43
CA TYR A 15 0.81 5.56 14.73
C TYR A 15 2.05 6.34 15.19
N LYS A 16 2.91 6.76 14.27
CA LYS A 16 4.09 7.61 14.56
C LYS A 16 4.09 8.89 13.74
N SER A 17 3.46 8.87 12.57
CA SER A 17 3.40 9.97 11.62
C SER A 17 2.12 9.92 10.80
N ASP A 18 1.85 11.00 10.07
CA ASP A 18 0.69 11.09 9.17
C ASP A 18 0.74 10.12 8.01
N LEU A 19 1.88 9.51 7.69
CA LEU A 19 1.98 8.43 6.72
C LEU A 19 1.43 7.11 7.25
N ASP A 20 1.33 6.94 8.57
CA ASP A 20 0.95 5.66 9.15
C ASP A 20 -0.56 5.44 9.09
N LEU A 21 -0.93 4.20 8.81
CA LEU A 21 -2.30 3.72 8.91
C LEU A 21 -2.29 2.39 9.67
N PRO A 22 -2.37 2.43 11.01
CA PRO A 22 -2.46 1.23 11.82
C PRO A 22 -3.64 0.37 11.40
N ILE A 23 -3.48 -0.95 11.49
CA ILE A 23 -4.51 -1.91 11.07
C ILE A 23 -5.80 -1.73 11.89
N SER A 24 -5.68 -1.42 13.19
CA SER A 24 -6.84 -1.09 14.03
C SER A 24 -7.65 0.06 13.44
N GLN A 25 -6.98 1.15 13.08
CA GLN A 25 -7.61 2.33 12.47
C GLN A 25 -8.23 2.00 11.10
N LEU A 26 -7.57 1.18 10.28
CA LEU A 26 -8.13 0.71 9.01
C LEU A 26 -9.46 -0.06 9.20
N PHE A 27 -9.54 -0.95 10.19
CA PHE A 27 -10.77 -1.69 10.49
C PHE A 27 -11.85 -0.81 11.11
N GLU A 28 -11.50 0.19 11.92
CA GLU A 28 -12.45 1.18 12.43
C GLU A 28 -13.07 2.00 11.29
N LEU A 29 -12.26 2.42 10.31
CA LEU A 29 -12.73 3.12 9.12
C LEU A 29 -13.65 2.23 8.25
N ALA A 30 -13.32 0.95 8.10
CA ALA A 30 -14.19 0.01 7.40
C ALA A 30 -15.53 -0.16 8.11
N LYS A 31 -15.52 -0.32 9.45
CA LYS A 31 -16.71 -0.46 10.27
C LYS A 31 -17.61 0.78 10.20
N SER A 32 -17.04 1.98 10.30
CA SER A 32 -17.80 3.23 10.22
C SER A 32 -18.42 3.45 8.83
N ALA A 33 -17.74 2.97 7.77
CA ALA A 33 -18.24 2.98 6.41
C ALA A 33 -19.22 1.84 6.08
N LYS A 34 -19.60 1.00 7.06
CA LYS A 34 -20.41 -0.22 6.87
C LYS A 34 -19.85 -1.15 5.78
N SER A 35 -18.53 -1.20 5.66
CA SER A 35 -17.82 -2.03 4.68
C SER A 35 -17.02 -3.13 5.37
N VAL A 36 -16.84 -4.25 4.66
CA VAL A 36 -15.97 -5.35 5.09
C VAL A 36 -14.79 -5.45 4.13
N ILE A 37 -13.58 -5.35 4.68
CA ILE A 37 -12.35 -5.57 3.90
C ILE A 37 -12.20 -7.08 3.71
N ARG A 38 -12.25 -7.56 2.45
CA ARG A 38 -12.05 -8.98 2.12
C ARG A 38 -10.88 -9.22 1.18
N LEU A 39 -10.61 -8.23 0.34
CA LEU A 39 -9.52 -8.21 -0.62
C LEU A 39 -8.85 -6.83 -0.55
N ALA A 40 -7.52 -6.81 -0.52
CA ALA A 40 -6.73 -5.59 -0.68
C ALA A 40 -5.60 -5.84 -1.70
N LEU A 41 -5.10 -4.77 -2.30
CA LEU A 41 -3.90 -4.75 -3.11
C LEU A 41 -2.87 -3.87 -2.40
N ASP A 42 -1.68 -4.41 -2.18
CA ASP A 42 -0.56 -3.80 -1.44
C ASP A 42 0.62 -3.63 -2.40
N ILE A 43 0.77 -2.42 -2.95
CA ILE A 43 1.80 -2.14 -3.95
C ILE A 43 3.08 -1.67 -3.27
N GLY A 44 4.18 -2.38 -3.52
CA GLY A 44 5.45 -2.09 -2.87
C GLY A 44 5.49 -2.58 -1.42
N GLY A 45 4.78 -3.67 -1.10
CA GLY A 45 4.56 -4.15 0.26
C GLY A 45 5.80 -4.65 1.02
N GLY A 46 7.00 -4.46 0.46
CA GLY A 46 8.28 -4.78 1.09
C GLY A 46 8.33 -6.25 1.49
N THR A 47 8.43 -6.53 2.79
CA THR A 47 8.48 -7.91 3.32
C THR A 47 7.10 -8.58 3.41
N GLY A 48 6.02 -7.89 3.04
CA GLY A 48 4.65 -8.40 3.13
C GLY A 48 4.08 -8.34 4.55
N THR A 49 4.58 -7.44 5.40
CA THR A 49 4.13 -7.34 6.81
C THR A 49 2.65 -6.99 6.88
N PHE A 50 2.18 -6.05 6.06
CA PHE A 50 0.77 -5.67 6.00
C PHE A 50 -0.10 -6.88 5.64
N ALA A 51 0.22 -7.55 4.53
CA ALA A 51 -0.50 -8.74 4.07
C ALA A 51 -0.49 -9.88 5.12
N ALA A 52 0.62 -10.11 5.81
CA ALA A 52 0.70 -11.11 6.87
C ALA A 52 -0.24 -10.81 8.04
N GLN A 53 -0.35 -9.54 8.45
CA GLN A 53 -1.25 -9.13 9.52
C GLN A 53 -2.73 -9.17 9.07
N MET A 54 -3.02 -8.72 7.86
CA MET A 54 -4.37 -8.77 7.27
C MET A 54 -4.88 -10.20 7.11
N LYS A 55 -4.00 -11.16 6.77
CA LYS A 55 -4.34 -12.59 6.73
C LYS A 55 -4.83 -13.13 8.08
N ARG A 56 -4.29 -12.65 9.20
CA ARG A 56 -4.77 -13.02 10.56
C ARG A 56 -6.17 -12.48 10.86
N GLN A 57 -6.60 -11.45 10.14
CA GLN A 57 -7.93 -10.85 10.20
C GLN A 57 -8.86 -11.41 9.10
N ASN A 58 -8.48 -12.53 8.46
CA ASN A 58 -9.21 -13.17 7.37
C ASN A 58 -9.40 -12.29 6.12
N VAL A 59 -8.44 -11.41 5.86
CA VAL A 59 -8.40 -10.57 4.64
C VAL A 59 -7.34 -11.09 3.69
N THR A 60 -7.71 -11.29 2.42
CA THR A 60 -6.75 -11.63 1.36
C THR A 60 -6.08 -10.35 0.87
N VAL A 61 -4.76 -10.35 0.79
CA VAL A 61 -3.99 -9.21 0.25
C VAL A 61 -3.13 -9.72 -0.89
N LEU A 62 -3.32 -9.13 -2.07
CA LEU A 62 -2.41 -9.28 -3.20
C LEU A 62 -1.27 -8.29 -3.01
N THR A 63 -0.05 -8.76 -2.79
CA THR A 63 1.11 -7.89 -2.56
C THR A 63 2.01 -7.89 -3.78
N THR A 64 2.36 -6.70 -4.28
CA THR A 64 3.44 -6.56 -5.25
C THR A 64 4.72 -6.09 -4.57
N THR A 65 5.85 -6.66 -4.95
CA THR A 65 7.17 -6.24 -4.44
C THR A 65 8.25 -6.45 -5.50
N MET A 66 9.41 -5.83 -5.28
CA MET A 66 10.58 -5.96 -6.15
C MET A 66 11.82 -6.19 -5.29
N ASN A 67 12.79 -6.96 -5.81
CA ASN A 67 14.06 -7.18 -5.13
C ASN A 67 15.03 -6.02 -5.35
N LEU A 68 14.66 -4.83 -4.88
CA LEU A 68 15.50 -3.63 -4.97
C LEU A 68 16.46 -3.57 -3.78
N GLY A 69 17.65 -4.16 -3.92
CA GLY A 69 18.70 -4.12 -2.89
C GLY A 69 18.49 -5.04 -1.68
N ALA A 70 17.43 -5.86 -1.68
CA ALA A 70 17.18 -6.93 -0.71
C ALA A 70 16.21 -7.99 -1.27
N PRO A 71 16.16 -9.23 -0.71
CA PRO A 71 15.30 -10.33 -1.18
C PRO A 71 13.87 -10.22 -0.63
N TYR A 72 13.12 -9.22 -1.10
CA TYR A 72 11.76 -8.94 -0.65
C TYR A 72 10.74 -9.98 -1.12
N ASN A 73 10.86 -10.49 -2.34
CA ASN A 73 9.97 -11.53 -2.86
C ASN A 73 10.06 -12.81 -2.03
N GLU A 74 11.27 -13.20 -1.65
CA GLU A 74 11.55 -14.37 -0.81
C GLU A 74 10.98 -14.18 0.61
N ALA A 75 11.11 -12.97 1.18
CA ALA A 75 10.51 -12.64 2.47
C ALA A 75 8.98 -12.74 2.47
N VAL A 76 8.32 -12.33 1.38
CA VAL A 76 6.87 -12.48 1.18
C VAL A 76 6.50 -13.96 1.04
N ALA A 77 7.23 -14.72 0.21
CA ALA A 77 6.96 -16.13 -0.04
C ALA A 77 7.02 -17.00 1.23
N ILE A 78 8.03 -16.81 2.08
CA ILE A 78 8.20 -17.56 3.34
C ILE A 78 7.04 -17.30 4.33
N ARG A 79 6.33 -16.18 4.20
CA ARG A 79 5.13 -15.86 5.01
C ARG A 79 3.84 -16.50 4.47
N GLY A 80 3.94 -17.34 3.44
CA GLY A 80 2.79 -17.96 2.78
C GLY A 80 1.90 -16.92 2.10
N LEU A 81 2.52 -15.87 1.54
CA LEU A 81 1.91 -14.82 0.75
C LEU A 81 2.40 -14.96 -0.71
N VAL A 82 1.61 -14.48 -1.68
CA VAL A 82 1.97 -14.55 -3.11
C VAL A 82 2.53 -13.20 -3.54
N PRO A 83 3.86 -13.07 -3.76
CA PRO A 83 4.43 -11.85 -4.31
C PRO A 83 4.10 -11.76 -5.81
N LEU A 84 3.57 -10.62 -6.24
CA LEU A 84 3.37 -10.32 -7.66
C LEU A 84 4.43 -9.32 -8.12
N HIS A 85 5.32 -9.75 -9.01
CA HIS A 85 6.32 -8.86 -9.59
C HIS A 85 5.68 -8.01 -10.71
N ALA A 86 5.42 -6.73 -10.45
CA ALA A 86 4.79 -5.81 -11.39
C ALA A 86 5.58 -4.49 -11.46
N PRO A 87 6.45 -4.29 -12.47
CA PRO A 87 7.15 -3.01 -12.67
C PRO A 87 6.16 -1.89 -13.01
N LEU A 88 6.50 -0.65 -12.62
CA LEU A 88 5.67 0.55 -12.81
C LEU A 88 5.23 0.83 -14.25
N GLN A 89 5.97 0.31 -15.24
CA GLN A 89 5.62 0.43 -16.66
C GLN A 89 4.54 -0.57 -17.11
N GLN A 90 4.28 -1.65 -16.37
CA GLN A 90 3.13 -2.49 -16.62
C GLN A 90 1.89 -1.82 -16.03
N ARG A 91 0.80 -1.78 -16.82
CA ARG A 91 -0.53 -1.39 -16.34
C ARG A 91 -0.81 -2.15 -15.04
N LEU A 92 -1.40 -1.47 -14.05
CA LEU A 92 -1.86 -2.12 -12.82
C LEU A 92 -2.55 -3.43 -13.20
N PRO A 93 -2.14 -4.60 -12.69
CA PRO A 93 -2.65 -5.90 -13.09
C PRO A 93 -4.08 -6.16 -12.57
N VAL A 94 -4.82 -5.09 -12.27
CA VAL A 94 -6.17 -5.13 -11.73
C VAL A 94 -7.12 -4.45 -12.70
N PHE A 95 -7.94 -5.28 -13.35
CA PHE A 95 -9.11 -4.86 -14.10
C PHE A 95 -10.11 -4.19 -13.14
N ASP A 96 -10.93 -3.25 -13.63
CA ASP A 96 -11.85 -2.45 -12.79
C ASP A 96 -12.83 -3.32 -11.96
N GLY A 97 -13.04 -4.58 -12.36
CA GLY A 97 -13.83 -5.57 -11.61
C GLY A 97 -13.17 -6.21 -10.37
N VAL A 98 -11.89 -5.97 -10.08
CA VAL A 98 -11.17 -6.69 -9.00
C VAL A 98 -11.64 -6.28 -7.61
N LEU A 99 -11.92 -5.00 -7.37
CA LEU A 99 -12.54 -4.57 -6.12
C LEU A 99 -14.06 -4.54 -6.29
N ARG A 100 -14.76 -5.16 -5.35
CA ARG A 100 -16.22 -4.98 -5.23
C ARG A 100 -16.52 -3.59 -4.68
N GLY A 101 -17.74 -3.10 -4.89
CA GLY A 101 -18.19 -1.86 -4.25
C GLY A 101 -17.95 -1.91 -2.74
N GLY A 102 -17.38 -0.85 -2.17
CA GLY A 102 -16.96 -0.76 -0.77
C GLY A 102 -15.56 -1.32 -0.47
N GLY A 103 -14.91 -2.00 -1.40
CA GLY A 103 -13.54 -2.52 -1.25
C GLY A 103 -12.48 -1.41 -1.15
N TYR A 104 -11.31 -1.76 -0.61
CA TYR A 104 -10.24 -0.80 -0.35
C TYR A 104 -8.97 -1.10 -1.15
N PHE A 105 -8.35 -0.04 -1.65
CA PHE A 105 -7.04 -0.04 -2.29
C PHE A 105 -6.07 0.75 -1.40
N LEU A 106 -4.98 0.11 -1.00
CA LEU A 106 -3.96 0.70 -0.13
C LEU A 106 -2.66 0.88 -0.91
N LEU A 107 -2.15 2.11 -0.87
CA LEU A 107 -0.75 2.43 -1.16
C LEU A 107 -0.10 2.77 0.18
N ASP A 108 0.87 1.98 0.63
CA ASP A 108 1.64 2.27 1.84
C ASP A 108 3.04 2.74 1.46
N HIS A 109 3.45 3.92 1.94
CA HIS A 109 4.81 4.45 1.77
C HIS A 109 5.35 4.26 0.35
N PHE A 110 4.51 4.53 -0.65
CA PHE A 110 4.88 4.46 -2.06
C PHE A 110 5.85 5.59 -2.37
N PHE A 111 7.09 5.26 -2.77
CA PHE A 111 8.09 6.28 -3.06
C PHE A 111 8.11 6.66 -4.54
N SER A 112 8.26 7.94 -4.81
CA SER A 112 8.51 8.48 -6.15
C SER A 112 9.15 9.86 -6.05
N LYS A 113 9.67 10.39 -7.16
CA LYS A 113 10.02 11.82 -7.22
C LYS A 113 8.75 12.65 -7.02
N ARG A 114 8.85 13.77 -6.30
CA ARG A 114 7.72 14.70 -6.11
C ARG A 114 7.03 15.04 -7.43
N THR A 115 7.80 15.31 -8.49
CA THR A 115 7.26 15.65 -9.81
C THR A 115 6.45 14.53 -10.44
N ASP A 116 6.87 13.28 -10.26
CA ASP A 116 6.18 12.11 -10.82
C ASP A 116 4.91 11.82 -10.01
N LEU A 117 4.97 11.99 -8.68
CA LEU A 117 3.79 11.91 -7.83
C LEU A 117 2.70 12.89 -8.28
N ASP A 118 3.09 14.15 -8.51
CA ASP A 118 2.14 15.22 -8.82
C ASP A 118 1.61 15.13 -10.27
N LYS A 119 2.49 14.84 -11.24
CA LYS A 119 2.14 14.88 -12.68
C LYS A 119 1.67 13.55 -13.25
N VAL A 120 2.04 12.43 -12.64
CA VAL A 120 1.78 11.09 -13.20
C VAL A 120 0.88 10.28 -12.27
N PHE A 121 1.33 10.02 -11.04
CA PHE A 121 0.63 9.07 -10.16
C PHE A 121 -0.69 9.63 -9.62
N THR A 122 -0.72 10.89 -9.17
CA THR A 122 -1.95 11.51 -8.65
C THR A 122 -3.06 11.55 -9.70
N PRO A 123 -2.81 11.99 -10.95
CA PRO A 123 -3.81 11.90 -12.03
C PRO A 123 -4.23 10.46 -12.35
N LEU A 124 -3.30 9.51 -12.41
CA LEU A 124 -3.61 8.10 -12.68
C LEU A 124 -4.52 7.50 -11.60
N ILE A 125 -4.21 7.75 -10.33
CA ILE A 125 -5.03 7.32 -9.20
C ILE A 125 -6.40 7.99 -9.25
N GLY A 126 -6.47 9.28 -9.61
CA GLY A 126 -7.72 10.02 -9.76
C GLY A 126 -8.67 9.40 -10.79
N LYS A 127 -8.14 8.84 -11.89
CA LYS A 127 -8.93 8.16 -12.93
C LYS A 127 -9.64 6.89 -12.45
N LEU A 128 -9.24 6.33 -11.30
CA LEU A 128 -9.94 5.18 -10.71
C LEU A 128 -11.33 5.55 -10.17
N GLY A 129 -11.60 6.84 -9.91
CA GLY A 129 -12.90 7.28 -9.37
C GLY A 129 -13.15 6.83 -7.92
N TYR A 130 -12.12 6.39 -7.20
CA TYR A 130 -12.26 5.90 -5.83
C TYR A 130 -12.33 7.06 -4.83
N LYS A 131 -13.13 6.87 -3.77
CA LYS A 131 -13.22 7.84 -2.67
C LYS A 131 -11.92 7.82 -1.88
N LYS A 132 -11.28 8.98 -1.74
CA LYS A 132 -10.11 9.14 -0.85
C LYS A 132 -10.55 9.05 0.60
N VAL A 133 -10.03 8.07 1.33
CA VAL A 133 -10.24 7.90 2.78
C VAL A 133 -9.03 8.42 3.55
N LYS A 134 -7.82 8.14 3.05
CA LYS A 134 -6.56 8.73 3.53
C LYS A 134 -5.73 9.15 2.34
N TRP A 135 -5.07 10.30 2.46
CA TRP A 135 -4.06 10.78 1.52
C TRP A 135 -3.01 11.56 2.30
N ALA A 136 -1.82 10.98 2.47
CA ALA A 136 -0.73 11.59 3.21
C ALA A 136 0.55 11.52 2.38
N VAL A 137 1.28 12.64 2.32
CA VAL A 137 2.54 12.74 1.59
C VAL A 137 3.59 13.32 2.51
N ALA A 138 4.76 12.68 2.59
CA ALA A 138 5.89 13.21 3.35
C ALA A 138 7.21 13.03 2.58
N ASN A 139 8.19 13.85 2.90
CA ASN A 139 9.50 13.76 2.26
C ASN A 139 10.23 12.49 2.69
N LYS A 140 10.91 11.85 1.74
CA LYS A 140 11.81 10.74 2.03
C LYS A 140 13.15 11.33 2.47
N THR A 141 13.50 11.15 3.74
CA THR A 141 14.61 11.86 4.40
C THR A 141 15.95 11.13 4.37
N ASP A 142 16.01 9.92 3.80
CA ASP A 142 17.27 9.22 3.59
C ASP A 142 18.10 9.90 2.48
N SER A 143 19.38 9.53 2.39
CA SER A 143 20.32 10.19 1.48
C SER A 143 19.88 10.14 0.01
N SER A 144 19.22 9.05 -0.43
CA SER A 144 18.73 8.99 -1.80
C SER A 144 17.50 9.86 -2.00
N GLY A 145 16.61 9.93 -1.01
CA GLY A 145 15.40 10.73 -1.09
C GLY A 145 15.68 12.22 -1.12
N VAL A 146 16.62 12.69 -0.30
CA VAL A 146 17.08 14.09 -0.33
C VAL A 146 17.74 14.41 -1.67
N LYS A 147 18.62 13.52 -2.16
CA LYS A 147 19.34 13.72 -3.44
C LYS A 147 18.40 13.79 -4.64
N ASN A 148 17.37 12.95 -4.66
CA ASN A 148 16.49 12.77 -5.81
C ASN A 148 15.16 13.53 -5.70
N GLY A 149 14.90 14.22 -4.58
CA GLY A 149 13.61 14.85 -4.31
C GLY A 149 12.46 13.84 -4.18
N GLU A 150 12.72 12.70 -3.55
CA GLU A 150 11.73 11.63 -3.38
C GLU A 150 10.82 11.90 -2.19
N VAL A 151 9.60 11.40 -2.31
CA VAL A 151 8.54 11.50 -1.32
C VAL A 151 7.86 10.15 -1.16
N TYR A 152 7.28 9.92 0.00
CA TYR A 152 6.38 8.83 0.26
C TYR A 152 4.92 9.29 0.17
N LEU A 153 4.08 8.50 -0.50
CA LEU A 153 2.63 8.59 -0.47
C LEU A 153 2.07 7.40 0.31
N THR A 154 1.25 7.68 1.33
CA THR A 154 0.30 6.69 1.86
C THR A 154 -1.11 7.11 1.50
N ALA A 155 -1.84 6.24 0.80
CA ALA A 155 -3.22 6.49 0.40
C ALA A 155 -4.11 5.27 0.66
N LEU A 156 -5.27 5.51 1.27
CA LEU A 156 -6.35 4.54 1.38
C LEU A 156 -7.51 5.03 0.54
N LEU A 157 -7.90 4.26 -0.46
CA LEU A 157 -8.98 4.59 -1.39
C LEU A 157 -10.07 3.54 -1.30
N GLN A 158 -11.33 3.97 -1.23
CA GLN A 158 -12.49 3.09 -1.21
C GLN A 158 -13.20 3.12 -2.55
N LYS A 159 -13.42 1.96 -3.16
CA LYS A 159 -14.27 1.86 -4.35
C LYS A 159 -15.71 2.23 -3.96
N PRO A 160 -16.37 3.16 -4.66
CA PRO A 160 -17.76 3.50 -4.38
C PRO A 160 -18.66 2.27 -4.46
N LEU A 161 -19.73 2.25 -3.67
CA LEU A 161 -20.80 1.29 -3.87
C LEU A 161 -21.41 1.58 -5.24
N SER A 162 -21.48 0.58 -6.12
CA SER A 162 -22.28 0.69 -7.35
C SER A 162 -23.73 0.98 -6.93
N ARG A 163 -24.33 2.02 -7.52
CA ARG A 163 -25.78 2.23 -7.42
C ARG A 163 -26.52 1.10 -8.11
#